data_AF-A0A6I2G5G3-F1
#
_entry.id   AF-A0A6I2G5G3-F1
#
_cell.length_a   1.000
_cell.length_b   1.000
_cell.length_c   1.000
_cell.angle_alpha   90.00
_cell.angle_beta   90.00
_cell.angle_gamma   90.00
#
_symmetry.space_group_name_H-M   'P 1'
#
loop_
_entity.id
_entity.type
_entity.pdbx_description
1 polymer ?
#
loop_
_entity_poly.entity_id
_entity_poly.type
_entity_poly.pdbx_seq_one_letter_code
_entity_poly.pdbx_strand_id
1 'polypeptide(L)'
;MTNRSDTRTSSSASAAESLSRTEQFDRDGFLVLPGFLSAELVARLEPEVDRWVDDGLRAQSIACCVDPETYGLPPLLELELAAHGELITYLPLLELLVELMGPEFVFHHQHSDRQAPGIAGKAWHHDCEQNSDADPDLLMVHALHYLGGLDDTVGGLAVLPGSHREQAAKTARAHQGTAELPGEVLVDRLPPGSTVLLHSALFHTRRPAPDGPGRPRYMVDASYCQTGARWRPVKPYWRHMLHRARELELDGGQWPELFAERHFTEYGEPDGGNRAWK
;
A
#
# COMPACT_ATOMS: atom_id res chain seq x y z
N MET A 1 -47.36 -41.94 -40.03
CA MET A 1 -47.35 -40.50 -39.72
C MET A 1 -47.09 -40.34 -38.25
N THR A 2 -45.89 -39.88 -37.86
CA THR A 2 -45.64 -38.94 -36.74
C THR A 2 -44.14 -38.72 -36.63
N ASN A 3 -43.74 -37.50 -36.96
CA ASN A 3 -42.40 -36.90 -36.83
C ASN A 3 -41.88 -37.02 -35.39
N ARG A 4 -40.62 -37.41 -35.21
CA ARG A 4 -39.85 -37.10 -33.99
C ARG A 4 -39.06 -35.83 -34.26
N SER A 5 -39.49 -34.76 -33.62
CA SER A 5 -38.87 -33.44 -33.60
C SER A 5 -37.60 -33.44 -32.75
N ASP A 6 -36.55 -32.88 -33.33
CA ASP A 6 -35.36 -32.37 -32.67
C ASP A 6 -35.70 -31.34 -31.58
N THR A 7 -35.02 -31.46 -30.45
CA THR A 7 -34.71 -30.32 -29.59
C THR A 7 -33.32 -30.51 -29.03
N ARG A 8 -32.31 -30.04 -29.78
CA ARG A 8 -31.00 -29.68 -29.25
C ARG A 8 -31.13 -28.32 -28.57
N THR A 9 -31.17 -28.32 -27.25
CA THR A 9 -31.04 -27.10 -26.45
C THR A 9 -29.56 -26.72 -26.43
N SER A 10 -29.15 -25.74 -27.25
CA SER A 10 -27.83 -25.12 -27.12
C SER A 10 -27.89 -24.09 -26.00
N SER A 11 -27.26 -24.38 -24.87
CA SER A 11 -27.02 -23.40 -23.81
C SER A 11 -25.68 -22.71 -24.07
N SER A 12 -25.71 -21.57 -24.75
CA SER A 12 -24.57 -20.65 -24.83
C SER A 12 -24.50 -19.84 -23.54
N ALA A 13 -23.80 -20.35 -22.53
CA ALA A 13 -23.32 -19.53 -21.44
C ALA A 13 -22.04 -18.83 -21.91
N SER A 14 -22.06 -17.50 -22.03
CA SER A 14 -20.85 -16.72 -22.25
C SER A 14 -19.96 -16.85 -21.02
N ALA A 15 -18.87 -17.61 -21.13
CA ALA A 15 -17.78 -17.55 -20.18
C ALA A 15 -17.12 -16.17 -20.36
N ALA A 16 -17.43 -15.22 -19.47
CA ALA A 16 -16.56 -14.09 -19.28
C ALA A 16 -15.25 -14.66 -18.72
N GLU A 17 -14.19 -14.62 -19.50
CA GLU A 17 -12.86 -15.02 -19.04
C GLU A 17 -12.49 -14.10 -17.87
N SER A 18 -12.36 -14.68 -16.68
CA SER A 18 -11.83 -13.98 -15.51
C SER A 18 -10.39 -13.62 -15.83
N LEU A 19 -10.06 -12.32 -15.80
CA LEU A 19 -8.70 -11.85 -15.98
C LEU A 19 -7.77 -12.50 -14.94
N SER A 20 -6.52 -12.72 -15.33
CA SER A 20 -5.44 -12.98 -14.38
C SER A 20 -5.23 -11.78 -13.46
N ARG A 21 -4.65 -12.01 -12.28
CA ARG A 21 -4.33 -10.92 -11.33
C ARG A 21 -3.43 -9.85 -11.97
N THR A 22 -2.45 -10.27 -12.78
CA THR A 22 -1.55 -9.35 -13.48
C THR A 22 -2.29 -8.48 -14.49
N GLU A 23 -3.20 -9.06 -15.30
CA GLU A 23 -4.01 -8.30 -16.25
C GLU A 23 -4.98 -7.33 -15.55
N GLN A 24 -5.57 -7.75 -14.41
CA GLN A 24 -6.40 -6.86 -13.60
C GLN A 24 -5.58 -5.71 -13.03
N PHE A 25 -4.42 -6.00 -12.43
CA PHE A 25 -3.56 -4.97 -11.83
C PHE A 25 -3.03 -4.00 -12.89
N ASP A 26 -2.61 -4.49 -14.07
CA ASP A 26 -2.21 -3.61 -15.17
C ASP A 26 -3.39 -2.71 -15.60
N ARG A 27 -4.57 -3.28 -15.85
CA ARG A 27 -5.74 -2.51 -16.31
C ARG A 27 -6.22 -1.49 -15.28
N ASP A 28 -6.42 -1.94 -14.03
CA ASP A 28 -7.14 -1.18 -13.01
C ASP A 28 -6.21 -0.45 -12.03
N GLY A 29 -4.97 -0.90 -11.90
CA GLY A 29 -3.98 -0.34 -10.97
C GLY A 29 -4.12 -0.82 -9.52
N PHE A 30 -5.00 -1.78 -9.24
CA PHE A 30 -5.16 -2.34 -7.89
C PHE A 30 -5.66 -3.78 -7.85
N LEU A 31 -5.40 -4.46 -6.73
CA LEU A 31 -5.97 -5.77 -6.38
C LEU A 31 -6.52 -5.73 -4.95
N VAL A 32 -7.70 -6.32 -4.74
CA VAL A 32 -8.27 -6.54 -3.41
C VAL A 32 -8.04 -7.98 -3.00
N LEU A 33 -7.43 -8.20 -1.83
CA LEU A 33 -7.07 -9.50 -1.28
C LEU A 33 -7.77 -9.68 0.09
N PRO A 34 -9.01 -10.19 0.12
CA PRO A 34 -9.77 -10.35 1.35
C PRO A 34 -9.13 -11.37 2.29
N GLY A 35 -8.90 -11.01 3.56
CA GLY A 35 -8.36 -11.92 4.58
C GLY A 35 -6.99 -12.50 4.22
N PHE A 36 -6.19 -11.72 3.48
CA PHE A 36 -4.91 -12.15 2.92
C PHE A 36 -3.86 -12.48 3.99
N LEU A 37 -3.83 -11.71 5.08
CA LEU A 37 -2.96 -11.98 6.21
C LEU A 37 -3.56 -13.08 7.08
N SER A 38 -2.69 -13.95 7.62
CA SER A 38 -3.13 -14.96 8.57
C SER A 38 -3.66 -14.30 9.85
N ALA A 39 -4.66 -14.94 10.47
CA ALA A 39 -5.22 -14.45 11.74
C ALA A 39 -4.16 -14.36 12.86
N GLU A 40 -3.16 -15.24 12.84
CA GLU A 40 -2.03 -15.23 13.77
C GLU A 40 -1.12 -14.01 13.59
N LEU A 41 -0.82 -13.63 12.34
CA LEU A 41 -0.04 -12.43 12.06
C LEU A 41 -0.81 -11.16 12.46
N VAL A 42 -2.11 -11.09 12.13
CA VAL A 42 -2.98 -9.98 12.55
C VAL A 42 -3.01 -9.83 14.07
N ALA A 43 -3.17 -10.93 14.81
CA ALA A 43 -3.21 -10.90 16.27
C ALA A 43 -1.90 -10.43 16.93
N ARG A 44 -0.76 -10.51 16.24
CA ARG A 44 0.52 -9.96 16.70
C ARG A 44 0.76 -8.53 16.22
N LEU A 45 0.29 -8.18 15.03
CA LEU A 45 0.42 -6.83 14.48
C LEU A 45 -0.39 -5.80 15.25
N GLU A 46 -1.64 -6.09 15.62
CA GLU A 46 -2.51 -5.12 16.30
C GLU A 46 -1.89 -4.57 17.61
N PRO A 47 -1.39 -5.39 18.54
CA PRO A 47 -0.67 -4.90 19.73
C PRO A 47 0.61 -4.12 19.41
N GLU A 48 1.31 -4.46 18.33
CA GLU A 48 2.49 -3.70 17.90
C GLU A 48 2.10 -2.32 17.34
N VAL A 49 1.00 -2.21 16.61
CA VAL A 49 0.46 -0.92 16.16
C VAL A 49 -0.05 -0.10 17.35
N ASP A 50 -0.70 -0.74 18.33
CA ASP A 50 -1.08 -0.08 19.59
C ASP A 50 0.15 0.52 20.27
N ARG A 51 1.19 -0.28 20.47
CA ARG A 51 2.47 0.18 21.04
C ARG A 51 3.09 1.31 20.21
N TRP A 52 3.10 1.17 18.88
CA TRP A 52 3.66 2.19 17.97
C TRP A 52 2.99 3.56 18.14
N VAL A 53 1.69 3.58 18.40
CA VAL A 53 0.93 4.81 18.61
C VAL A 53 0.96 5.27 20.06
N ASP A 54 0.70 4.39 21.03
CA ASP A 54 0.56 4.71 22.45
C ASP A 54 1.89 5.14 23.10
N ASP A 55 3.01 4.55 22.69
CA ASP A 55 4.34 4.93 23.17
C ASP A 55 4.87 6.20 22.45
N GLY A 56 4.11 6.77 21.52
CA GLY A 56 4.50 7.97 20.76
C GLY A 56 5.56 7.74 19.68
N LEU A 57 5.91 6.47 19.40
CA LEU A 57 6.94 6.10 18.43
C LEU A 57 6.60 6.58 17.01
N ARG A 58 5.33 6.52 16.62
CA ARG A 58 4.84 7.10 15.36
C ARG A 58 5.14 8.60 15.27
N ALA A 59 4.81 9.35 16.32
CA ALA A 59 5.02 10.78 16.35
C ALA A 59 6.51 11.15 16.31
N GLN A 60 7.35 10.39 17.02
CA GLN A 60 8.80 10.54 16.98
C GLN A 60 9.37 10.23 15.59
N SER A 61 8.91 9.14 14.95
CA SER A 61 9.29 8.79 13.58
C SER A 61 8.95 9.89 12.58
N ILE A 62 7.77 10.51 12.71
CA ILE A 62 7.37 11.67 11.91
C ILE A 62 8.26 12.88 12.21
N ALA A 63 8.58 13.15 13.48
CA ALA A 63 9.46 14.25 13.87
C ALA A 63 10.86 14.12 13.25
N CYS A 64 11.43 12.91 13.24
CA CYS A 64 12.70 12.58 12.56
C CYS A 64 12.62 12.79 11.03
N CYS A 65 11.45 12.66 10.42
CA CYS A 65 11.26 12.98 9.00
C CYS A 65 11.15 14.48 8.73
N VAL A 66 10.43 15.21 9.60
CA VAL A 66 10.12 16.64 9.41
C VAL A 66 11.30 17.55 9.74
N ASP A 67 12.03 17.21 10.80
CA ASP A 67 13.17 17.95 11.33
C ASP A 67 14.31 16.99 11.74
N PRO A 68 14.96 16.33 10.76
CA PRO A 68 16.04 15.37 11.00
C PRO A 68 17.27 15.99 11.66
N GLU A 69 17.50 17.30 11.51
CA GLU A 69 18.63 18.00 12.14
C GLU A 69 18.45 18.05 13.67
N THR A 70 17.23 18.28 14.14
CA THR A 70 16.93 18.30 15.57
C THR A 70 16.75 16.90 16.15
N TYR A 71 15.99 16.04 15.48
CA TYR A 71 15.55 14.76 16.06
C TYR A 71 16.44 13.56 15.67
N GLY A 72 17.27 13.68 14.63
CA GLY A 72 18.16 12.62 14.19
C GLY A 72 17.43 11.34 13.78
N LEU A 73 17.95 10.19 14.19
CA LEU A 73 17.35 8.88 13.92
C LEU A 73 16.20 8.58 14.89
N PRO A 74 15.14 7.89 14.44
CA PRO A 74 14.09 7.43 15.34
C PRO A 74 14.67 6.43 16.35
N PRO A 75 14.17 6.41 17.60
CA PRO A 75 14.68 5.50 18.63
C PRO A 75 14.31 4.03 18.38
N LEU A 76 13.31 3.79 17.53
CA LEU A 76 12.88 2.49 17.07
C LEU A 76 12.28 2.62 15.67
N LEU A 77 12.63 1.70 14.78
CA LEU A 77 11.97 1.55 13.47
C LEU A 77 10.84 0.53 13.55
N GLU A 78 9.78 0.71 12.76
CA GLU A 78 8.65 -0.22 12.71
C GLU A 78 9.10 -1.65 12.40
N LEU A 79 10.06 -1.82 11.49
CA LEU A 79 10.63 -3.13 11.12
C LEU A 79 11.36 -3.86 12.26
N GLU A 80 11.66 -3.17 13.36
CA GLU A 80 12.26 -3.78 14.55
C GLU A 80 11.21 -4.40 15.48
N LEU A 81 9.93 -4.11 15.27
CA LEU A 81 8.83 -4.84 15.88
C LEU A 81 8.63 -6.15 15.11
N ALA A 82 8.53 -7.26 15.81
CA ALA A 82 8.68 -8.59 15.24
C ALA A 82 7.63 -8.89 14.15
N ALA A 83 6.35 -8.56 14.40
CA ALA A 83 5.29 -8.80 13.43
C ALA A 83 5.33 -7.82 12.26
N HIS A 84 5.73 -6.57 12.48
CA HIS A 84 5.98 -5.61 11.39
C HIS A 84 7.16 -6.03 10.51
N GLY A 85 8.26 -6.51 11.10
CA GLY A 85 9.40 -7.05 10.36
C GLY A 85 9.01 -8.27 9.50
N GLU A 86 8.22 -9.18 10.08
CA GLU A 86 7.65 -10.33 9.34
C GLU A 86 6.69 -9.90 8.23
N LEU A 87 5.89 -8.84 8.44
CA LEU A 87 4.95 -8.35 7.42
C LEU A 87 5.67 -7.85 6.16
N ILE A 88 6.81 -7.16 6.32
CA ILE A 88 7.63 -6.69 5.19
C ILE A 88 8.08 -7.84 4.30
N THR A 89 8.32 -9.01 4.89
CA THR A 89 8.78 -10.21 4.17
C THR A 89 7.75 -11.33 4.14
N TYR A 90 6.47 -10.98 4.29
CA TYR A 90 5.37 -11.94 4.26
C TYR A 90 5.35 -12.67 2.93
N LEU A 91 5.71 -13.97 2.94
CA LEU A 91 6.00 -14.72 1.72
C LEU A 91 4.88 -14.66 0.66
N PRO A 92 3.58 -14.82 1.01
CA PRO A 92 2.51 -14.68 0.02
C PRO A 92 2.46 -13.30 -0.65
N LEU A 93 2.84 -12.23 0.06
CA LEU A 93 2.96 -10.89 -0.52
C LEU A 93 4.13 -10.84 -1.50
N LEU A 94 5.31 -11.32 -1.08
CA LEU A 94 6.51 -11.29 -1.91
C LEU A 94 6.33 -12.11 -3.20
N GLU A 95 5.70 -13.29 -3.12
CA GLU A 95 5.37 -14.11 -4.30
C GLU A 95 4.43 -13.37 -5.27
N LEU A 96 3.43 -12.67 -4.74
CA LEU A 96 2.53 -11.86 -5.56
C LEU A 96 3.25 -10.66 -6.17
N LEU A 97 4.20 -10.03 -5.47
CA LEU A 97 5.03 -8.98 -6.05
C LEU A 97 5.91 -9.53 -7.18
N VAL A 98 6.46 -10.74 -7.06
CA VAL A 98 7.18 -11.41 -8.16
C VAL A 98 6.29 -11.58 -9.40
N GLU A 99 5.02 -11.98 -9.22
CA GLU A 99 4.05 -12.08 -10.32
C GLU A 99 3.80 -10.73 -11.02
N LEU A 100 3.87 -9.61 -10.29
CA LEU A 100 3.52 -8.28 -10.78
C LEU A 100 4.71 -7.50 -11.38
N MET A 101 5.86 -7.48 -10.71
CA MET A 101 7.01 -6.65 -11.07
C MET A 101 8.29 -7.44 -11.37
N GLY A 102 8.23 -8.79 -11.30
CA GLY A 102 9.38 -9.66 -11.53
C GLY A 102 10.17 -9.97 -10.25
N PRO A 103 11.24 -10.78 -10.35
CA PRO A 103 11.92 -11.38 -9.20
C PRO A 103 12.78 -10.39 -8.39
N GLU A 104 13.06 -9.22 -8.95
CA GLU A 104 13.92 -8.22 -8.34
C GLU A 104 13.13 -6.96 -8.01
N PHE A 105 12.97 -6.70 -6.72
CA PHE A 105 12.37 -5.48 -6.19
C PHE A 105 12.99 -5.13 -4.83
N VAL A 106 12.82 -3.88 -4.44
CA VAL A 106 13.37 -3.30 -3.22
C VAL A 106 12.25 -2.79 -2.32
N PHE A 107 12.39 -3.00 -1.01
CA PHE A 107 11.50 -2.41 -0.01
C PHE A 107 11.80 -0.91 0.11
N HIS A 108 10.78 -0.08 -0.09
CA HIS A 108 10.91 1.37 -0.11
C HIS A 108 10.69 2.00 1.26
N HIS A 109 9.57 1.69 1.91
CA HIS A 109 9.22 2.18 3.24
C HIS A 109 7.99 1.45 3.78
N GLN A 110 7.76 1.62 5.09
CA GLN A 110 6.53 1.23 5.76
C GLN A 110 5.95 2.42 6.56
N HIS A 111 4.63 2.41 6.75
CA HIS A 111 3.92 3.27 7.66
C HIS A 111 2.77 2.51 8.33
N SER A 112 2.66 2.60 9.64
CA SER A 112 1.56 2.06 10.43
C SER A 112 0.87 3.15 11.24
N ASP A 113 -0.43 2.97 11.43
CA ASP A 113 -1.25 3.89 12.21
C ASP A 113 -2.49 3.19 12.79
N ARG A 114 -2.83 3.57 14.02
CA ARG A 114 -4.13 3.31 14.64
C ARG A 114 -4.91 4.61 14.66
N GLN A 115 -5.81 4.72 13.71
CA GLN A 115 -6.59 5.93 13.50
C GLN A 115 -7.82 5.93 14.39
N ALA A 116 -8.05 7.04 15.09
CA ALA A 116 -9.19 7.19 15.98
C ALA A 116 -10.53 7.06 15.22
N PRO A 117 -11.59 6.58 15.89
CA PRO A 117 -12.95 6.62 15.34
C PRO A 117 -13.31 8.02 14.83
N GLY A 118 -13.98 8.09 13.67
CA GLY A 118 -14.41 9.37 13.08
C GLY A 118 -13.27 10.22 12.51
N ILE A 119 -12.08 9.65 12.26
CA ILE A 119 -11.01 10.37 11.58
C ILE A 119 -11.50 10.95 10.24
N ALA A 120 -11.13 12.20 9.97
CA ALA A 120 -11.47 12.87 8.72
C ALA A 120 -10.91 12.10 7.51
N GLY A 121 -11.55 12.23 6.35
CA GLY A 121 -11.00 11.65 5.12
C GLY A 121 -9.66 12.27 4.71
N LYS A 122 -8.93 11.59 3.82
CA LYS A 122 -7.68 12.09 3.22
C LYS A 122 -7.95 12.42 1.76
N ALA A 123 -7.66 13.65 1.34
CA ALA A 123 -8.00 14.12 -0.01
C ALA A 123 -7.39 13.22 -1.10
N TRP A 124 -7.96 13.24 -2.31
CA TRP A 124 -7.45 12.51 -3.47
C TRP A 124 -5.97 12.80 -3.73
N HIS A 125 -5.17 11.75 -3.76
CA HIS A 125 -3.73 11.79 -4.03
C HIS A 125 -3.25 10.46 -4.61
N HIS A 126 -2.00 10.42 -5.07
CA HIS A 126 -1.27 9.17 -5.30
C HIS A 126 0.11 9.26 -4.61
N ASP A 127 0.76 8.13 -4.40
CA ASP A 127 1.98 8.01 -3.59
C ASP A 127 3.26 7.80 -4.41
N CYS A 128 3.15 7.73 -5.75
CA CYS A 128 4.28 7.47 -6.65
C CYS A 128 5.46 8.42 -6.44
N GLU A 129 6.61 7.87 -6.06
CA GLU A 129 7.89 8.57 -6.09
C GLU A 129 8.52 8.52 -7.49
N GLN A 130 9.43 9.45 -7.75
CA GLN A 130 10.18 9.46 -9.01
C GLN A 130 11.37 8.51 -8.92
N ASN A 131 11.63 7.78 -10.01
CA ASN A 131 12.91 7.10 -10.22
C ASN A 131 13.88 8.00 -11.02
N SER A 132 15.17 7.65 -10.99
CA SER A 132 16.27 8.42 -11.60
C SER A 132 16.14 8.60 -13.11
N ASP A 133 15.41 7.70 -13.76
CA ASP A 133 15.34 7.60 -15.21
C ASP A 133 14.02 8.19 -15.73
N ALA A 134 13.14 8.62 -14.81
CA ALA A 134 11.76 9.03 -15.06
C ALA A 134 10.97 7.98 -15.87
N ASP A 135 11.30 6.70 -15.70
CA ASP A 135 10.67 5.60 -16.39
C ASP A 135 9.28 5.33 -15.79
N PRO A 136 8.18 5.57 -16.52
CA PRO A 136 6.82 5.34 -16.02
C PRO A 136 6.43 3.86 -15.99
N ASP A 137 7.21 2.98 -16.63
CA ASP A 137 6.92 1.55 -16.71
C ASP A 137 7.50 0.76 -15.52
N LEU A 138 8.44 1.35 -14.76
CA LEU A 138 8.93 0.75 -13.52
C LEU A 138 7.89 0.86 -12.41
N LEU A 139 7.49 -0.30 -11.88
CA LEU A 139 6.42 -0.37 -10.89
C LEU A 139 6.89 0.05 -9.50
N MET A 140 6.06 0.86 -8.84
CA MET A 140 6.04 1.01 -7.39
C MET A 140 4.66 0.56 -6.91
N VAL A 141 4.64 -0.26 -5.86
CA VAL A 141 3.42 -0.86 -5.31
C VAL A 141 3.32 -0.57 -3.82
N HIS A 142 2.13 -0.18 -3.36
CA HIS A 142 1.76 -0.12 -1.95
C HIS A 142 0.88 -1.31 -1.58
N ALA A 143 1.20 -1.96 -0.47
CA ALA A 143 0.38 -2.98 0.15
C ALA A 143 -0.32 -2.38 1.37
N LEU A 144 -1.59 -1.99 1.18
CA LEU A 144 -2.41 -1.42 2.24
C LEU A 144 -3.07 -2.55 3.04
N HIS A 145 -2.50 -2.89 4.18
CA HIS A 145 -2.99 -3.91 5.10
C HIS A 145 -4.02 -3.32 6.08
N TYR A 146 -5.23 -3.85 6.04
CA TYR A 146 -6.34 -3.49 6.91
C TYR A 146 -6.51 -4.54 8.00
N LEU A 147 -5.78 -4.39 9.11
CA LEU A 147 -5.72 -5.41 10.16
C LEU A 147 -7.11 -5.73 10.72
N GLY A 148 -7.86 -4.69 11.07
CA GLY A 148 -9.24 -4.80 11.53
C GLY A 148 -10.29 -4.81 10.40
N GLY A 149 -9.89 -4.84 9.12
CA GLY A 149 -10.81 -4.77 7.98
C GLY A 149 -11.46 -3.39 7.77
N LEU A 150 -12.43 -3.33 6.85
CA LEU A 150 -13.21 -2.14 6.52
C LEU A 150 -14.71 -2.44 6.63
N ASP A 151 -15.45 -1.49 7.19
CA ASP A 151 -16.91 -1.49 7.30
C ASP A 151 -17.41 -0.04 7.45
N ASP A 152 -18.72 0.12 7.62
CA ASP A 152 -19.39 1.40 7.81
C ASP A 152 -18.98 2.14 9.10
N THR A 153 -18.25 1.51 10.02
CA THR A 153 -17.82 2.12 11.29
C THR A 153 -16.42 2.75 11.21
N VAL A 154 -15.64 2.43 10.17
CA VAL A 154 -14.24 2.89 10.00
C VAL A 154 -14.01 3.73 8.74
N GLY A 155 -14.93 3.67 7.77
CA GLY A 155 -14.81 4.33 6.48
C GLY A 155 -14.19 3.43 5.41
N GLY A 156 -13.88 4.02 4.25
CA GLY A 156 -13.50 3.25 3.07
C GLY A 156 -12.27 3.79 2.35
N LEU A 157 -11.74 2.98 1.44
CA LEU A 157 -10.76 3.38 0.45
C LEU A 157 -11.49 3.57 -0.89
N ALA A 158 -11.52 4.78 -1.42
CA ALA A 158 -11.93 4.99 -2.80
C ALA A 158 -10.69 5.08 -3.70
N VAL A 159 -10.72 4.38 -4.82
CA VAL A 159 -9.67 4.38 -5.84
C VAL A 159 -10.26 4.82 -7.18
N LEU A 160 -9.43 5.33 -8.08
CA LEU A 160 -9.83 5.68 -9.44
C LEU A 160 -9.15 4.73 -10.45
N PRO A 161 -9.79 3.62 -10.83
CA PRO A 161 -9.16 2.60 -11.67
C PRO A 161 -8.62 3.16 -12.97
N GLY A 162 -7.42 2.73 -13.36
CA GLY A 162 -6.75 3.19 -14.59
C GLY A 162 -6.05 4.54 -14.49
N SER A 163 -6.27 5.31 -13.41
CA SER A 163 -5.65 6.64 -13.27
C SER A 163 -4.13 6.57 -13.06
N HIS A 164 -3.58 5.39 -12.75
CA HIS A 164 -2.14 5.17 -12.62
C HIS A 164 -1.38 5.34 -13.94
N ARG A 165 -2.10 5.33 -15.07
CA ARG A 165 -1.54 5.58 -16.41
C ARG A 165 -1.48 7.07 -16.75
N GLU A 166 -2.01 7.94 -15.89
CA GLU A 166 -1.97 9.38 -16.07
C GLU A 166 -0.60 9.94 -15.63
N GLN A 167 0.00 10.80 -16.45
CA GLN A 167 1.14 11.61 -16.01
C GLN A 167 0.61 12.82 -15.24
N ALA A 168 0.48 12.66 -13.92
CA ALA A 168 -0.04 13.68 -13.02
C ALA A 168 0.86 13.90 -11.80
N ALA A 169 0.76 15.07 -11.19
CA ALA A 169 1.38 15.30 -9.89
C ALA A 169 0.57 14.63 -8.78
N LYS A 170 1.25 14.20 -7.69
CA LYS A 170 0.66 13.50 -6.54
C LYS A 170 -0.63 14.10 -6.01
N THR A 171 -0.73 15.43 -6.01
CA THR A 171 -1.84 16.19 -5.44
C THR A 171 -2.72 16.85 -6.50
N ALA A 172 -2.62 16.47 -7.78
CA ALA A 172 -3.37 17.09 -8.88
C ALA A 172 -4.89 17.09 -8.63
N ARG A 173 -5.40 16.10 -7.90
CA ARG A 173 -6.82 15.94 -7.53
C ARG A 173 -7.15 16.35 -6.09
N ALA A 174 -6.18 16.83 -5.31
CA ALA A 174 -6.40 17.16 -3.89
C ALA A 174 -7.45 18.25 -3.67
N HIS A 175 -7.63 19.16 -4.65
CA HIS A 175 -8.67 20.20 -4.64
C HIS A 175 -10.10 19.64 -4.64
N GLN A 176 -10.28 18.39 -5.05
CA GLN A 176 -11.56 17.67 -5.00
C GLN A 176 -11.88 17.19 -3.58
N GLY A 177 -10.95 17.38 -2.63
CA GLY A 177 -11.07 16.89 -1.27
C GLY A 177 -11.23 15.39 -1.29
N THR A 178 -12.27 14.90 -0.65
CA THR A 178 -12.64 13.49 -0.74
C THR A 178 -13.76 13.26 -1.75
N ALA A 179 -14.36 14.25 -2.43
CA ALA A 179 -15.62 14.09 -3.19
C ALA A 179 -15.67 12.87 -4.15
N GLU A 180 -16.87 12.35 -4.43
CA GLU A 180 -17.06 11.23 -5.37
C GLU A 180 -16.62 11.64 -6.78
N LEU A 181 -15.76 10.83 -7.40
CA LEU A 181 -15.29 11.03 -8.77
C LEU A 181 -15.95 10.04 -9.72
N PRO A 182 -16.30 10.45 -10.96
CA PRO A 182 -16.83 9.53 -11.95
C PRO A 182 -15.89 8.35 -12.20
N GLY A 183 -16.43 7.13 -12.07
CA GLY A 183 -15.67 5.90 -12.26
C GLY A 183 -14.85 5.46 -11.05
N GLU A 184 -14.98 6.11 -9.88
CA GLU A 184 -14.35 5.61 -8.66
C GLU A 184 -14.88 4.22 -8.29
N VAL A 185 -14.03 3.43 -7.63
CA VAL A 185 -14.41 2.21 -6.95
C VAL A 185 -14.22 2.43 -5.46
N LEU A 186 -15.30 2.28 -4.71
CA LEU A 186 -15.27 2.33 -3.25
C LEU A 186 -15.08 0.92 -2.67
N VAL A 187 -14.00 0.73 -1.94
CA VAL A 187 -13.71 -0.45 -1.12
C VAL A 187 -14.02 -0.09 0.34
N ASP A 188 -15.24 -0.41 0.78
CA ASP A 188 -15.77 -0.09 2.11
C ASP A 188 -16.10 -1.33 2.96
N ARG A 189 -15.95 -2.53 2.40
CA ARG A 189 -16.19 -3.81 3.08
C ARG A 189 -15.05 -4.76 2.85
N LEU A 190 -14.27 -5.02 3.90
CA LEU A 190 -13.17 -5.97 3.91
C LEU A 190 -13.14 -6.73 5.23
N PRO A 191 -12.99 -8.07 5.23
CA PRO A 191 -12.75 -8.79 6.48
C PRO A 191 -11.41 -8.37 7.12
N PRO A 192 -11.22 -8.62 8.43
CA PRO A 192 -9.91 -8.45 9.08
C PRO A 192 -8.78 -9.16 8.34
N GLY A 193 -7.59 -8.56 8.37
CA GLY A 193 -6.39 -9.06 7.67
C GLY A 193 -6.42 -8.89 6.15
N SER A 194 -7.35 -8.11 5.59
CA SER A 194 -7.38 -7.86 4.15
C SER A 194 -6.26 -6.93 3.70
N THR A 195 -5.79 -7.12 2.46
CA THR A 195 -4.80 -6.25 1.84
C THR A 195 -5.36 -5.69 0.54
N VAL A 196 -5.09 -4.41 0.26
CA VAL A 196 -5.30 -3.82 -1.07
C VAL A 196 -3.93 -3.47 -1.64
N LEU A 197 -3.53 -4.12 -2.74
CA LEU A 197 -2.34 -3.72 -3.50
C LEU A 197 -2.72 -2.57 -4.44
N LEU A 198 -1.92 -1.51 -4.44
CA LEU A 198 -2.10 -0.34 -5.29
C LEU A 198 -0.84 -0.09 -6.11
N HIS A 199 -0.98 0.21 -7.39
CA HIS A 199 0.03 0.91 -8.14
C HIS A 199 0.22 2.30 -7.51
N SER A 200 1.44 2.73 -7.19
CA SER A 200 1.66 3.97 -6.44
C SER A 200 1.16 5.23 -7.14
N ALA A 201 1.05 5.22 -8.47
CA ALA A 201 0.44 6.31 -9.25
C ALA A 201 -1.10 6.29 -9.28
N LEU A 202 -1.77 5.29 -8.71
CA LEU A 202 -3.23 5.23 -8.67
C LEU A 202 -3.77 6.29 -7.70
N PHE A 203 -4.64 7.15 -8.21
CA PHE A 203 -5.33 8.13 -7.38
C PHE A 203 -6.29 7.40 -6.45
N HIS A 204 -6.18 7.74 -5.16
CA HIS A 204 -7.01 7.17 -4.13
C HIS A 204 -7.27 8.21 -3.02
N THR A 205 -8.30 7.94 -2.22
CA THR A 205 -8.74 8.77 -1.10
C THR A 205 -9.22 7.89 0.05
N ARG A 206 -9.02 8.36 1.28
CA ARG A 206 -9.71 7.79 2.44
C ARG A 206 -11.06 8.47 2.57
N ARG A 207 -12.14 7.70 2.44
CA ARG A 207 -13.49 8.14 2.79
C ARG A 207 -13.70 8.03 4.30
N PRO A 208 -14.17 9.10 4.97
CA PRO A 208 -14.51 9.02 6.39
C PRO A 208 -15.70 8.06 6.58
N ALA A 209 -15.80 7.46 7.77
CA ALA A 209 -17.02 6.77 8.18
C ALA A 209 -18.20 7.77 8.21
N PRO A 210 -19.44 7.31 7.96
CA PRO A 210 -20.64 8.06 8.32
C PRO A 210 -20.66 8.46 9.80
N ASP A 211 -21.44 9.48 10.16
CA ASP A 211 -21.63 9.89 11.55
C ASP A 211 -22.18 8.72 12.40
N GLY A 212 -21.53 8.44 13.53
CA GLY A 212 -21.97 7.36 14.44
C GLY A 212 -20.85 6.86 15.34
N PRO A 213 -21.14 5.90 16.24
CA PRO A 213 -20.11 5.21 16.99
C PRO A 213 -19.23 4.41 16.03
N GLY A 214 -17.94 4.76 15.97
CA GLY A 214 -16.94 4.04 15.18
C GLY A 214 -16.01 3.20 16.05
N ARG A 215 -15.15 2.41 15.39
CA ARG A 215 -14.00 1.75 16.02
C ARG A 215 -12.69 2.29 15.43
N PRO A 216 -11.53 2.08 16.08
CA PRO A 216 -10.26 2.48 15.49
C PRO A 216 -9.99 1.74 14.18
N ARG A 217 -9.38 2.45 13.22
CA ARG A 217 -8.93 1.88 11.94
C ARG A 217 -7.44 1.57 12.05
N TYR A 218 -7.11 0.28 12.06
CA TYR A 218 -5.75 -0.22 12.06
C TYR A 218 -5.28 -0.43 10.62
N MET A 219 -4.18 0.23 10.25
CA MET A 219 -3.62 0.16 8.91
C MET A 219 -2.10 0.08 8.96
N VAL A 220 -1.54 -0.78 8.13
CA VAL A 220 -0.11 -0.78 7.79
C VAL A 220 0.02 -0.68 6.27
N ASP A 221 0.87 0.21 5.78
CA ASP A 221 1.24 0.36 4.38
C ASP A 221 2.71 -0.02 4.23
N ALA A 222 3.00 -0.98 3.36
CA ALA A 222 4.36 -1.35 2.97
C ALA A 222 4.53 -1.15 1.46
N SER A 223 5.60 -0.47 1.07
CA SER A 223 5.85 -0.11 -0.32
C SER A 223 7.09 -0.80 -0.88
N TYR A 224 7.00 -1.23 -2.13
CA TYR A 224 8.04 -1.96 -2.86
C TYR A 224 8.20 -1.37 -4.25
N CYS A 225 9.44 -1.29 -4.73
CA CYS A 225 9.75 -0.78 -6.06
C CYS A 225 10.48 -1.82 -6.89
N GLN A 226 10.12 -1.93 -8.15
CA GLN A 226 10.85 -2.70 -9.13
C GLN A 226 12.28 -2.16 -9.29
N THR A 227 13.25 -3.05 -9.44
CA THR A 227 14.63 -2.66 -9.78
C THR A 227 14.73 -2.20 -11.24
N GLY A 228 15.86 -1.58 -11.61
CA GLY A 228 16.11 -1.10 -12.98
C GLY A 228 16.53 0.37 -13.02
N ALA A 229 16.10 1.16 -12.02
CA ALA A 229 16.53 2.53 -11.78
C ALA A 229 16.66 2.79 -10.27
N ARG A 230 17.13 3.98 -9.89
CA ARG A 230 17.19 4.38 -8.48
C ARG A 230 15.95 5.16 -8.08
N TRP A 231 15.33 4.80 -6.96
CA TRP A 231 14.16 5.46 -6.41
C TRP A 231 14.52 6.56 -5.41
N ARG A 232 13.74 7.65 -5.41
CA ARG A 232 13.89 8.72 -4.40
C ARG A 232 13.38 8.24 -3.04
N PRO A 233 14.22 8.17 -1.99
CA PRO A 233 13.76 7.76 -0.67
C PRO A 233 12.86 8.83 -0.03
N VAL A 234 11.86 8.40 0.74
CA VAL A 234 10.89 9.30 1.42
C VAL A 234 11.21 9.59 2.88
N LYS A 235 12.16 8.87 3.47
CA LYS A 235 12.60 9.04 4.86
C LYS A 235 14.08 9.42 4.88
N PRO A 236 14.50 10.44 5.67
CA PRO A 236 15.91 10.85 5.74
C PRO A 236 16.82 9.73 6.27
N TYR A 237 16.28 8.87 7.12
CA TYR A 237 16.96 7.73 7.72
C TYR A 237 16.83 6.42 6.90
N TRP A 238 16.51 6.49 5.60
CA TRP A 238 16.28 5.31 4.76
C TRP A 238 17.46 4.31 4.78
N ARG A 239 18.72 4.78 4.77
CA ARG A 239 19.90 3.91 4.87
C ARG A 239 19.93 3.14 6.17
N HIS A 240 19.67 3.84 7.27
CA HIS A 240 19.61 3.23 8.58
C HIS A 240 18.52 2.15 8.63
N MET A 241 17.36 2.41 8.02
CA MET A 241 16.27 1.44 7.90
C MET A 241 16.68 0.18 7.11
N LEU A 242 17.27 0.33 5.92
CA LEU A 242 17.70 -0.82 5.11
C LEU A 242 18.84 -1.60 5.77
N HIS A 243 19.81 -0.90 6.37
CA HIS A 243 20.88 -1.54 7.12
C HIS A 243 20.31 -2.35 8.29
N ARG A 244 19.36 -1.77 9.04
CA ARG A 244 18.75 -2.43 10.18
C ARG A 244 17.96 -3.69 9.77
N ALA A 245 17.23 -3.63 8.66
CA ALA A 245 16.54 -4.80 8.11
C ALA A 245 17.52 -5.95 7.77
N ARG A 246 18.71 -5.63 7.24
CA ARG A 246 19.76 -6.62 6.95
C ARG A 246 20.39 -7.19 8.21
N GLU A 247 20.64 -6.35 9.23
CA GLU A 247 21.16 -6.81 10.53
C GLU A 247 20.19 -7.77 11.23
N LEU A 248 18.89 -7.57 11.03
CA LEU A 248 17.82 -8.45 11.52
C LEU A 248 17.58 -9.67 10.63
N GLU A 249 18.31 -9.79 9.51
CA GLU A 249 18.18 -10.89 8.55
C GLU A 249 16.74 -11.09 8.05
N LEU A 250 15.97 -10.00 7.89
CA LEU A 250 14.55 -10.07 7.56
C LEU A 250 14.27 -10.74 6.19
N ASP A 251 15.22 -10.67 5.26
CA ASP A 251 15.14 -11.29 3.94
C ASP A 251 15.42 -12.81 3.97
N GLY A 252 15.81 -13.38 5.11
CA GLY A 252 16.16 -14.78 5.27
C GLY A 252 17.24 -15.27 4.29
N GLY A 253 18.03 -14.36 3.70
CA GLY A 253 18.99 -14.66 2.64
C GLY A 253 18.39 -15.06 1.28
N GLN A 254 17.08 -14.89 1.08
CA GLN A 254 16.37 -15.30 -0.14
C GLN A 254 16.07 -14.12 -1.08
N TRP A 255 16.12 -12.88 -0.58
CA TRP A 255 15.71 -11.68 -1.30
C TRP A 255 16.85 -10.64 -1.35
N PRO A 256 17.92 -10.88 -2.12
CA PRO A 256 19.15 -10.09 -2.07
C PRO A 256 18.99 -8.60 -2.47
N GLU A 257 17.94 -8.29 -3.22
CA GLU A 257 17.62 -6.92 -3.66
C GLU A 257 16.74 -6.17 -2.66
N LEU A 258 16.05 -6.88 -1.76
CA LEU A 258 14.95 -6.32 -0.96
C LEU A 258 15.39 -5.17 -0.06
N PHE A 259 16.60 -5.25 0.48
CA PHE A 259 17.16 -4.20 1.35
C PHE A 259 18.46 -3.60 0.78
N ALA A 260 18.61 -3.59 -0.54
CA ALA A 260 19.82 -3.13 -1.20
C ALA A 260 19.81 -1.61 -1.43
N GLU A 261 20.72 -0.89 -0.77
CA GLU A 261 20.82 0.57 -0.86
C GLU A 261 21.11 1.11 -2.28
N ARG A 262 21.71 0.29 -3.16
CA ARG A 262 22.08 0.68 -4.54
C ARG A 262 20.89 1.11 -5.40
N HIS A 263 19.67 0.74 -5.00
CA HIS A 263 18.41 1.06 -5.68
C HIS A 263 17.81 2.40 -5.26
N PHE A 264 18.53 3.20 -4.47
CA PHE A 264 18.07 4.52 -4.03
C PHE A 264 19.03 5.63 -4.46
N THR A 265 18.46 6.82 -4.66
CA THR A 265 19.22 8.06 -4.75
C THR A 265 19.62 8.54 -3.35
N GLU A 266 20.39 9.63 -3.27
CA GLU A 266 20.50 10.36 -2.01
C GLU A 266 19.14 10.90 -1.56
N TYR A 267 18.97 11.06 -0.25
CA TYR A 267 17.87 11.86 0.29
C TYR A 267 18.19 13.34 0.07
N GLY A 268 17.27 14.07 -0.55
CA GLY A 268 17.47 15.47 -0.93
C GLY A 268 16.12 16.20 -0.99
N GLU A 269 16.15 17.52 -0.86
CA GLU A 269 14.94 18.33 -0.70
C GLU A 269 13.92 18.06 -1.83
N PRO A 270 12.62 17.92 -1.49
CA PRO A 270 11.59 17.80 -2.51
C PRO A 270 11.63 19.05 -3.39
N ASP A 271 11.60 18.86 -4.71
CA ASP A 271 11.30 19.91 -5.67
C ASP A 271 10.11 20.72 -5.11
N GLY A 272 10.34 22.01 -4.78
CA GLY A 272 9.56 22.83 -3.85
C GLY A 272 8.04 22.83 -4.02
N GLY A 273 7.40 21.73 -3.60
CA GLY A 273 6.01 21.41 -3.89
C GLY A 273 5.32 20.76 -2.70
N ASN A 274 4.88 21.61 -1.76
CA ASN A 274 3.79 21.39 -0.82
C ASN A 274 3.93 20.19 0.15
N ARG A 275 4.47 20.48 1.34
CA ARG A 275 4.36 19.63 2.54
C ARG A 275 2.89 19.55 2.99
N ALA A 276 2.16 18.56 2.49
CA ALA A 276 0.84 18.20 3.00
C ALA A 276 0.92 16.86 3.75
N TRP A 277 1.64 16.85 4.88
CA TRP A 277 1.45 15.85 5.92
C TRP A 277 0.52 16.46 6.97
N LYS A 278 -0.78 16.19 6.83
CA LYS A 278 -1.81 16.35 7.87
C LYS A 278 -2.75 15.16 7.81
#